data_AF-A0A5E4KBF2-F1
#
_entry.id   AF-A0A5E4KBF2-F1
#
_cell.length_a   1.000
_cell.length_b   1.000
_cell.length_c   1.000
_cell.angle_alpha   90.00
_cell.angle_beta   90.00
_cell.angle_gamma   90.00
#
_symmetry.space_group_name_H-M   'P 1'
#
loop_
_entity.id
_entity.type
_entity.pdbx_description
1 polymer ?
#
loop_
_entity_poly.entity_id
_entity_poly.type
_entity_poly.pdbx_seq_one_letter_code
_entity_poly.pdbx_strand_id
1 'polypeptide(L)' 'MNNEQKSVEENSFKKLINIAVVIMLVALIFIALFTFFFSMQDAISTLFDYRYVALVKSIFSLVIIGIGVYLVKMFLSK' A
#
# COMPACT_ATOMS: atom_id res chain seq x y z
N MET A 1 -40.26 10.37 19.12
CA MET A 1 -38.82 10.08 18.99
C MET A 1 -38.24 11.12 18.04
N ASN A 2 -37.36 12.00 18.55
CA ASN A 2 -36.94 13.25 17.89
C ASN A 2 -36.15 12.99 16.60
N ASN A 3 -36.47 13.73 15.54
CA ASN A 3 -35.78 13.69 14.25
C ASN A 3 -34.25 13.97 14.36
N GLU A 4 -33.82 14.63 15.42
CA GLU A 4 -32.42 14.97 15.70
C GLU A 4 -31.56 13.76 16.11
N GLN A 5 -32.12 12.78 16.84
CA GLN A 5 -31.38 11.57 17.23
C GLN A 5 -31.09 10.68 16.01
N LYS A 6 -32.04 10.60 15.08
CA LYS A 6 -31.91 9.80 13.85
C LYS A 6 -30.81 10.35 12.93
N SER A 7 -30.70 11.69 12.81
CA SER A 7 -29.65 12.32 11.99
C SER A 7 -28.25 12.19 12.56
N VAL A 8 -28.09 12.17 13.89
CA VAL A 8 -26.78 11.99 14.55
C VAL A 8 -26.27 10.57 14.35
N GLU A 9 -27.16 9.58 14.48
CA GLU A 9 -26.84 8.18 14.30
C GLU A 9 -26.41 7.88 12.85
N GLU A 10 -27.17 8.37 11.85
CA GLU A 10 -26.88 8.19 10.43
C GLU A 10 -25.52 8.79 10.01
N ASN A 11 -25.15 9.93 10.58
CA ASN A 11 -23.85 10.58 10.34
C ASN A 11 -22.68 9.77 10.95
N SER A 12 -22.86 9.19 12.14
CA SER A 12 -21.86 8.30 12.74
C SER A 12 -21.67 7.01 11.96
N PHE A 13 -22.75 6.40 11.47
CA PHE A 13 -22.68 5.21 10.61
C PHE A 13 -21.95 5.51 9.29
N LYS A 14 -22.26 6.62 8.62
CA LYS A 14 -21.54 7.03 7.40
C LYS A 14 -20.05 7.24 7.65
N LYS A 15 -19.69 7.83 8.79
CA LYS A 15 -18.28 8.03 9.18
C LYS A 15 -17.55 6.71 9.42
N LEU A 16 -18.18 5.75 10.11
CA LEU A 16 -17.64 4.41 10.34
C LEU A 16 -17.43 3.64 9.02
N ILE A 17 -18.43 3.65 8.14
CA ILE A 17 -18.34 2.98 6.83
C ILE A 17 -17.22 3.61 6.00
N ASN A 18 -17.12 4.93 5.95
CA ASN A 18 -16.07 5.60 5.20
C ASN A 18 -14.67 5.23 5.72
N ILE A 19 -14.48 5.18 7.05
CA ILE A 19 -13.22 4.72 7.65
C ILE A 19 -12.92 3.26 7.26
N ALA A 20 -13.92 2.37 7.34
CA ALA A 20 -13.75 0.98 6.96
C ALA A 20 -13.35 0.81 5.49
N VAL A 21 -13.96 1.57 4.58
CA VAL A 21 -13.62 1.59 3.15
C VAL A 21 -12.19 2.07 2.94
N VAL A 22 -11.79 3.15 3.61
CA VAL A 22 -10.41 3.67 3.52
C VAL A 22 -9.40 2.63 4.00
N ILE A 23 -9.63 1.98 5.14
CA ILE A 23 -8.75 0.92 5.66
C ILE A 23 -8.67 -0.24 4.68
N MET A 24 -9.80 -0.67 4.11
CA MET A 24 -9.84 -1.74 3.11
C MET A 24 -9.04 -1.38 1.87
N LEU A 25 -9.20 -0.15 1.35
CA LEU A 25 -8.45 0.32 0.18
C LEU A 25 -6.94 0.38 0.47
N VAL A 26 -6.54 0.89 1.63
CA VAL A 26 -5.13 0.92 2.04
C VAL A 26 -4.56 -0.50 2.13
N ALA A 27 -5.31 -1.44 2.71
CA ALA A 27 -4.90 -2.84 2.80
C ALA A 27 -4.76 -3.48 1.40
N LEU A 28 -5.71 -3.24 0.50
CA LEU A 28 -5.66 -3.74 -0.88
C LEU A 28 -4.45 -3.19 -1.65
N ILE A 29 -4.19 -1.88 -1.53
CA ILE A 29 -3.00 -1.26 -2.14
C ILE A 29 -1.74 -1.88 -1.57
N PHE A 30 -1.67 -2.07 -0.25
CA PHE A 30 -0.52 -2.68 0.40
C PHE A 30 -0.27 -4.11 -0.12
N ILE A 31 -1.31 -4.95 -0.18
CA ILE A 31 -1.21 -6.30 -0.73
C ILE A 31 -0.75 -6.25 -2.20
N ALA A 32 -1.36 -5.39 -3.03
CA ALA A 32 -1.00 -5.26 -4.44
C ALA A 32 0.46 -4.84 -4.63
N LEU A 33 0.98 -3.92 -3.81
CA LEU A 33 2.38 -3.52 -3.84
C LEU A 33 3.32 -4.67 -3.47
N PHE A 34 2.97 -5.47 -2.46
CA PHE A 34 3.75 -6.66 -2.09
C PHE A 34 3.74 -7.70 -3.20
N THR A 35 2.56 -8.04 -3.74
CA THR A 35 2.44 -8.98 -4.86
C THR A 35 3.22 -8.48 -6.08
N PHE A 36 3.14 -7.20 -6.40
CA PHE A 36 3.89 -6.58 -7.49
C PHE A 36 5.41 -6.69 -7.26
N PHE A 37 5.88 -6.43 -6.04
CA PHE A 37 7.29 -6.56 -5.68
C PHE A 37 7.82 -7.97 -5.95
N PHE A 38 7.13 -9.00 -5.47
CA PHE A 38 7.52 -10.39 -5.70
C PHE A 38 7.41 -10.79 -7.17
N SER A 39 6.32 -10.41 -7.84
CA SER A 39 6.13 -10.70 -9.27
C SER A 39 7.24 -10.08 -10.13
N MET A 40 7.69 -8.87 -9.80
CA MET A 40 8.81 -8.23 -10.48
C MET A 40 10.12 -8.99 -10.24
N GLN A 41 10.38 -9.44 -9.01
CA GLN A 41 11.55 -10.26 -8.71
C GLN A 41 11.55 -11.59 -9.48
N ASP A 42 10.40 -12.24 -9.58
CA ASP A 42 10.27 -13.47 -10.36
C ASP A 42 10.51 -13.19 -11.85
N ALA A 43 9.91 -12.13 -12.40
CA ALA A 43 10.16 -11.70 -13.76
C ALA A 43 11.64 -11.43 -14.02
N ILE A 44 12.35 -10.74 -13.12
CA ILE A 44 13.80 -10.52 -13.21
C ILE A 44 14.55 -11.85 -13.27
N SER A 45 14.11 -12.86 -12.49
CA SER A 45 14.74 -14.19 -12.49
C SER A 45 14.59 -14.93 -13.81
N THR A 46 13.47 -14.69 -14.52
CA THR A 46 13.19 -15.32 -15.81
C THR A 46 13.83 -14.58 -16.98
N LEU A 47 13.90 -13.24 -16.91
CA LEU A 47 14.36 -12.40 -18.02
C LEU A 47 15.88 -12.19 -18.06
N PHE A 48 16.58 -12.28 -16.93
CA PHE A 48 18.03 -12.05 -16.85
C PHE A 48 18.82 -13.36 -16.72
N ASP A 49 20.04 -13.37 -17.26
CA ASP A 49 21.01 -14.47 -17.04
C ASP A 49 21.24 -14.63 -15.53
N TYR A 50 21.21 -15.88 -15.06
CA TYR A 50 21.35 -16.28 -13.66
C TYR A 50 22.47 -15.53 -12.92
N ARG A 51 23.58 -15.22 -13.60
CA ARG A 51 24.72 -14.50 -13.03
C ARG A 51 24.40 -13.06 -12.61
N TYR A 52 23.46 -12.40 -13.29
CA TYR A 52 23.09 -11.01 -13.01
C TYR A 52 21.79 -10.88 -12.21
N VAL A 53 20.98 -11.94 -12.10
CA VAL A 53 19.70 -11.93 -11.39
C VAL A 53 19.84 -11.39 -9.96
N ALA A 54 20.84 -11.88 -9.21
CA ALA A 54 21.05 -11.44 -7.83
C ALA A 54 21.34 -9.93 -7.75
N LEU A 55 22.23 -9.43 -8.63
CA LEU A 55 22.59 -8.00 -8.66
C LEU A 55 21.38 -7.12 -9.01
N VAL A 56 20.60 -7.50 -10.03
CA VAL A 56 19.43 -6.73 -10.48
C VAL A 56 18.34 -6.75 -9.41
N LYS A 57 18.08 -7.90 -8.77
CA LYS A 57 17.13 -8.00 -7.64
C LYS A 57 17.55 -7.13 -6.45
N SER A 58 18.84 -7.09 -6.13
CA SER A 58 19.36 -6.25 -5.05
C SER A 58 19.18 -4.76 -5.37
N ILE A 59 19.49 -4.34 -6.60
CA ILE A 59 19.28 -2.94 -7.04
C ILE A 59 17.80 -2.58 -6.99
N PHE A 60 16.93 -3.44 -7.53
CA PHE A 60 15.48 -3.23 -7.47
C PHE A 60 14.99 -3.08 -6.02
N SER A 61 15.41 -3.97 -5.13
CA SER A 61 15.04 -3.90 -3.71
C SER A 61 15.55 -2.61 -3.06
N LEU A 62 16.78 -2.18 -3.38
CA LEU A 62 17.35 -0.93 -2.87
C LEU A 62 16.52 0.30 -3.31
N VAL A 63 16.08 0.33 -4.57
CA VAL A 63 15.21 1.40 -5.10
C VAL A 63 13.88 1.42 -4.36
N ILE A 64 13.24 0.27 -4.15
CA ILE A 64 11.97 0.17 -3.43
C ILE A 64 12.11 0.61 -1.98
N ILE A 65 13.19 0.21 -1.29
CA ILE A 65 13.49 0.68 0.07
C ILE A 65 13.68 2.20 0.07
N GLY A 66 14.42 2.76 -0.88
CA GLY A 66 14.62 4.21 -1.01
C GLY A 66 13.31 4.97 -1.19
N ILE A 67 12.42 4.47 -2.04
CA ILE A 67 11.06 5.03 -2.22
C ILE A 67 10.25 4.90 -0.93
N GLY A 68 10.31 3.76 -0.25
CA GLY A 68 9.63 3.54 1.03
C GLY A 68 10.06 4.55 2.10
N VAL A 69 11.38 4.73 2.27
CA VAL A 69 11.94 5.74 3.21
C VAL A 69 11.53 7.15 2.79
N TYR A 70 11.55 7.48 1.50
CA TYR A 70 11.12 8.78 1.00
C TYR A 70 9.64 9.06 1.31
N LEU A 71 8.75 8.09 1.07
CA LEU A 71 7.33 8.20 1.38
C LEU A 71 7.10 8.37 2.88
N VAL A 72 7.73 7.53 3.72
CA VAL A 72 7.66 7.67 5.19
C VAL A 72 8.10 9.06 5.62
N LYS A 73 9.24 9.55 5.11
CA LYS A 73 9.73 10.89 5.40
C LYS A 73 8.73 11.98 4.97
N MET A 74 8.10 11.84 3.80
CA MET A 74 7.09 12.77 3.30
C MET A 74 5.82 12.79 4.16
N PHE A 75 5.36 11.64 4.66
CA PHE A 75 4.21 11.55 5.56
C PHE A 75 4.51 12.05 6.97
N LEU A 76 5.72 11.83 7.50
CA LEU A 76 6.13 12.28 8.85
C LEU A 76 6.56 13.76 8.90
N SER A 77 7.01 14.34 7.79
CA SER A 77 7.36 15.77 7.72
C SER A 77 6.15 16.69 7.48
N LYS A 78 4.93 16.17 7.55
CA LYS A 78 3.69 16.93 7.46
C LYS A 78 2.99 16.95 8.82
#